data_AF-A0A957R401-F1
#
_entry.id   AF-A0A957R401-F1
#
_cell.length_a   1.000
_cell.length_b   1.000
_cell.length_c   1.000
_cell.angle_alpha   90.00
_cell.angle_beta   90.00
_cell.angle_gamma   90.00
#
_symmetry.space_group_name_H-M   'P 1'
#
loop_
_entity.id
_entity.type
_entity.pdbx_description
1 polymer ?
#
loop_
_entity_poly.entity_id
_entity_poly.type
_entity_poly.pdbx_seq_one_letter_code
_entity_poly.pdbx_strand_id
1 'polypeptide(L)'
;MQTTHHYFQMRRLTDDVVYEFDQRPYGENGRGYQRRNHENIWVIFKPEHGWVVIDDNTGHIHGRPWDASIKEQGDFPPEGEWVSKKGAKSYVYELVYEDTAA
;
A
#
# COMPACT_ATOMS: atom_id res chain seq x y z
N MET A 1 -15.18 -15.45 9.89
CA MET A 1 -15.09 -15.25 8.42
C MET A 1 -13.74 -14.59 8.19
N GLN A 2 -12.84 -15.15 7.38
CA GLN A 2 -11.58 -14.46 7.05
C GLN A 2 -11.93 -13.38 6.02
N THR A 3 -11.77 -12.12 6.39
CA THR A 3 -11.93 -11.01 5.45
C THR A 3 -10.74 -11.03 4.50
N THR A 4 -11.01 -11.18 3.20
CA THR A 4 -9.97 -11.13 2.17
C THR A 4 -10.01 -9.77 1.51
N HIS A 5 -8.93 -9.02 1.61
CA HIS A 5 -8.84 -7.70 0.99
C HIS A 5 -8.13 -7.80 -0.37
N HIS A 6 -8.90 -7.79 -1.46
CA HIS A 6 -8.36 -7.84 -2.82
C HIS A 6 -8.08 -6.47 -3.43
N TYR A 7 -8.53 -5.39 -2.80
CA TYR A 7 -8.47 -4.05 -3.34
C TYR A 7 -8.54 -3.02 -2.20
N PHE A 8 -7.83 -1.89 -2.34
CA PHE A 8 -7.95 -0.73 -1.46
C PHE A 8 -7.68 0.57 -2.20
N GLN A 9 -8.00 1.67 -1.53
CA GLN A 9 -7.68 3.02 -1.95
C GLN A 9 -6.67 3.66 -1.00
N MET A 10 -5.75 4.45 -1.55
CA MET A 10 -4.98 5.43 -0.79
C MET A 10 -5.47 6.82 -1.17
N ARG A 11 -6.10 7.52 -0.22
CA ARG A 11 -6.69 8.85 -0.41
C ARG A 11 -5.76 9.90 0.17
N ARG A 12 -5.21 10.80 -0.64
CA ARG A 12 -4.28 11.81 -0.16
C ARG A 12 -5.00 12.88 0.64
N LEU A 13 -4.61 13.08 1.91
CA LEU A 13 -5.32 13.96 2.83
C LEU A 13 -5.26 15.46 2.48
N THR A 14 -4.32 15.89 1.63
CA THR A 14 -4.14 17.31 1.30
C THR A 14 -5.07 17.81 0.19
N ASP A 15 -5.55 16.92 -0.68
CA ASP A 15 -6.31 17.29 -1.88
C ASP A 15 -7.24 16.18 -2.43
N ASP A 16 -7.52 15.17 -1.61
CA ASP A 16 -8.45 14.07 -1.89
C ASP A 16 -8.16 13.25 -3.16
N VAL A 17 -6.95 13.35 -3.71
CA VAL A 17 -6.55 12.50 -4.83
C VAL A 17 -6.52 11.04 -4.38
N VAL A 18 -7.28 10.21 -5.08
CA VAL A 18 -7.40 8.77 -4.80
C VAL A 18 -6.52 7.95 -5.73
N TYR A 19 -5.79 7.01 -5.15
CA TYR A 19 -5.06 5.98 -5.89
C TYR A 19 -5.60 4.60 -5.54
N GLU A 20 -5.88 3.83 -6.57
CA GLU A 20 -6.51 2.52 -6.49
C GLU A 20 -5.46 1.42 -6.65
N PHE A 21 -5.53 0.41 -5.78
CA PHE A 21 -4.57 -0.68 -5.70
C PHE A 21 -5.29 -2.02 -5.70
N ASP A 22 -4.99 -2.87 -6.69
CA ASP A 22 -5.53 -4.23 -6.77
C ASP A 22 -4.48 -5.25 -6.36
N GLN A 23 -4.91 -6.28 -5.64
CA GLN A 23 -4.07 -7.44 -5.35
C GLN A 23 -3.68 -8.13 -6.67
N ARG A 24 -2.38 -8.34 -6.85
CA ARG A 24 -1.79 -9.01 -8.00
C ARG A 24 -0.68 -9.96 -7.54
N PRO A 25 -0.39 -11.01 -8.32
CA PRO A 25 0.83 -11.81 -8.11
C PRO A 25 2.07 -10.90 -8.16
N TYR A 26 3.01 -11.12 -7.26
CA TYR A 26 4.26 -10.36 -7.17
C TYR A 26 5.43 -11.28 -6.82
N GLY A 27 6.47 -11.32 -7.66
CA GLY A 27 7.56 -12.29 -7.54
C GLY A 27 7.12 -13.74 -7.80
N GLU A 28 7.97 -14.71 -7.46
CA GLU A 28 7.74 -16.13 -7.81
C GLU A 28 6.54 -16.77 -7.09
N ASN A 29 6.29 -16.41 -5.83
CA ASN A 29 5.20 -17.01 -5.03
C ASN A 29 4.50 -15.97 -4.12
N GLY A 30 4.74 -14.68 -4.33
CA GLY A 30 4.24 -13.61 -3.49
C GLY A 30 2.98 -12.96 -4.04
N ARG A 31 2.41 -12.09 -3.21
CA ARG A 31 1.36 -11.17 -3.60
C ARG A 31 1.74 -9.76 -3.22
N GLY A 32 1.30 -8.81 -4.03
CA GLY A 32 1.40 -7.39 -3.75
C GLY A 32 0.14 -6.70 -4.22
N TYR A 33 0.09 -5.38 -4.04
CA TYR A 33 -0.99 -4.58 -4.58
C TYR A 33 -0.42 -3.59 -5.58
N GLN A 34 -0.81 -3.73 -6.84
CA GLN A 34 -0.34 -2.87 -7.93
C GLN A 34 -1.29 -1.70 -8.10
N ARG A 35 -0.72 -0.51 -8.28
CA ARG A 35 -1.51 0.68 -8.58
C ARG A 35 -2.12 0.61 -9.98
N ARG A 36 -3.44 0.76 -10.10
CA ARG A 36 -4.19 0.58 -11.38
C ARG A 36 -3.65 1.40 -12.55
N ASN A 37 -3.30 2.66 -12.30
CA ASN A 37 -2.87 3.59 -13.34
C ASN A 37 -1.35 3.75 -13.40
N HIS A 38 -0.58 2.88 -12.75
CA HIS A 38 0.88 2.94 -12.73
C HIS A 38 1.52 1.58 -12.43
N GLU A 39 1.96 0.87 -13.46
CA GLU A 39 2.43 -0.52 -13.39
C GLU A 39 3.62 -0.77 -12.43
N ASN A 40 4.48 0.23 -12.24
CA ASN A 40 5.69 0.07 -11.42
C ASN A 40 5.50 0.44 -9.94
N ILE A 41 4.31 0.88 -9.53
CA ILE A 41 4.05 1.26 -8.13
C ILE A 41 3.29 0.15 -7.44
N TRP A 42 3.90 -0.37 -6.38
CA TRP A 42 3.38 -1.52 -5.65
C TRP A 42 3.35 -1.27 -4.14
N VAL A 43 2.40 -1.91 -3.47
CA VAL A 43 2.43 -2.11 -2.02
C VAL A 43 2.74 -3.58 -1.75
N ILE A 44 3.89 -3.85 -1.13
CA ILE A 44 4.37 -5.21 -0.87
C ILE A 44 4.83 -5.36 0.57
N PHE A 45 4.83 -6.59 1.07
CA PHE A 45 5.42 -6.90 2.37
C PHE A 45 6.93 -7.18 2.20
N LYS A 46 7.76 -6.52 3.00
CA LYS A 46 9.19 -6.81 3.15
C LYS A 46 9.47 -7.20 4.61
N PRO A 47 10.12 -8.33 4.90
CA PRO A 47 10.33 -8.81 6.28
C PRO A 47 10.95 -7.78 7.24
N GLU A 48 11.86 -6.93 6.75
CA GLU A 48 12.57 -5.94 7.57
C GLU A 48 11.83 -4.59 7.69
N HIS A 49 10.76 -4.39 6.93
CA HIS A 49 10.08 -3.09 6.85
C HIS A 49 8.56 -3.18 7.01
N GLY A 50 7.99 -4.39 6.99
CA GLY A 50 6.55 -4.58 6.86
C GLY A 50 6.05 -4.24 5.46
N TRP A 51 4.78 -3.85 5.36
CA TRP A 51 4.15 -3.33 4.17
C TRP A 51 4.72 -1.97 3.79
N VAL A 52 5.12 -1.82 2.53
CA VAL A 52 5.77 -0.62 2.00
C VAL A 52 5.27 -0.32 0.61
N VAL A 53 5.23 0.97 0.26
CA VAL A 53 5.05 1.41 -1.12
C VAL A 53 6.41 1.48 -1.79
N ILE A 54 6.58 0.76 -2.89
CA ILE A 54 7.82 0.71 -3.67
C ILE A 54 7.59 1.13 -5.12
N ASP A 55 8.66 1.64 -5.72
CA ASP A 55 8.82 1.64 -7.18
C ASP A 55 9.60 0.38 -7.56
N ASP A 56 8.98 -0.52 -8.32
CA ASP A 56 9.53 -1.84 -8.64
C ASP A 56 10.71 -1.79 -9.61
N ASN A 57 10.76 -0.78 -10.49
CA ASN A 57 11.88 -0.60 -11.42
C ASN A 57 13.17 -0.24 -10.70
N THR A 58 13.06 0.51 -9.59
CA THR A 58 14.20 1.03 -8.84
C THR A 58 14.44 0.31 -7.51
N GLY A 59 13.44 -0.44 -7.03
CA GLY A 59 13.42 -1.03 -5.69
C GLY A 59 13.27 -0.01 -4.55
N HIS A 60 13.07 1.28 -4.86
CA HIS A 60 13.06 2.34 -3.85
C HIS A 60 11.75 2.33 -3.06
N ILE A 61 11.86 2.18 -1.74
CA ILE A 61 10.76 2.40 -0.80
C ILE A 61 10.48 3.89 -0.70
N HIS A 62 9.29 4.31 -1.09
CA HIS A 62 8.87 5.69 -1.00
C HIS A 62 7.70 5.91 -0.04
N GLY A 63 7.06 4.86 0.48
CA GLY A 63 5.98 5.00 1.45
C GLY A 63 5.89 3.87 2.47
N ARG A 64 5.31 4.16 3.63
CA ARG A 64 5.09 3.22 4.74
C ARG A 64 3.88 3.64 5.59
N PRO A 65 3.28 2.70 6.34
CA PRO A 65 2.32 3.03 7.39
C PRO A 65 2.95 3.98 8.41
N TRP A 66 2.15 4.90 8.94
CA TRP A 66 2.61 5.84 9.96
C TRP A 66 2.62 5.21 11.35
N ASP A 67 1.47 4.67 11.78
CA ASP A 67 1.27 4.19 13.16
C ASP A 67 1.53 2.69 13.33
N ALA A 68 1.38 1.88 12.28
CA ALA A 68 1.46 0.42 12.40
C ALA A 68 2.91 -0.07 12.48
N SER A 69 3.32 -0.60 13.63
CA SER A 69 4.63 -1.24 13.75
C SER A 69 4.70 -2.53 12.94
N ILE A 70 5.90 -2.92 12.50
CA ILE A 70 6.12 -4.13 11.69
C ILE A 70 5.53 -5.38 12.37
N LYS A 71 5.55 -5.44 13.71
CA LYS A 71 5.05 -6.59 14.49
C LYS A 71 3.53 -6.68 14.54
N GLU A 72 2.84 -5.56 14.33
CA GLU A 72 1.37 -5.47 14.36
C GLU A 72 0.77 -5.65 12.97
N GLN A 73 1.60 -5.59 11.93
CA GLN A 73 1.16 -5.77 10.57
C GLN A 73 0.89 -7.25 10.27
N GLY A 74 -0.30 -7.51 9.72
CA GLY A 74 -0.73 -8.85 9.34
C GLY A 74 -0.53 -9.15 7.85
N ASP A 75 -1.38 -10.06 7.37
CA ASP A 75 -1.37 -10.58 6.00
C ASP A 75 -1.75 -9.57 4.91
N PHE A 76 -2.19 -8.38 5.31
CA PHE A 76 -2.68 -7.30 4.44
C PHE A 76 -2.08 -5.95 4.87
N PRO A 77 -1.89 -5.00 3.94
CA PRO A 77 -1.53 -3.63 4.27
C PRO A 77 -2.40 -3.06 5.40
N PRO A 78 -1.84 -2.43 6.45
CA PRO A 78 -2.67 -1.82 7.48
C PRO A 78 -3.50 -0.66 6.91
N GLU A 79 -4.77 -0.60 7.28
CA GLU A 79 -5.59 0.60 7.11
C GLU A 79 -5.05 1.77 7.94
N GLY A 80 -5.48 2.98 7.59
CA GLY A 80 -5.09 4.19 8.31
C GLY A 80 -4.04 5.02 7.58
N GLU A 81 -3.26 5.80 8.33
CA GLU A 81 -2.33 6.75 7.75
C GLU A 81 -1.07 6.10 7.16
N TRP A 82 -0.72 6.56 5.96
CA TRP A 82 0.49 6.22 5.23
C TRP A 82 1.22 7.47 4.80
N VAL A 83 2.52 7.51 5.05
CA VAL A 83 3.38 8.62 4.62
C VAL A 83 4.21 8.18 3.43
N SER A 84 4.17 8.95 2.35
CA SER A 84 5.06 8.76 1.20
C SER A 84 5.91 10.00 0.90
N LYS A 85 7.20 9.79 0.66
CA LYS A 85 8.17 10.81 0.23
C LYS A 85 8.22 10.85 -1.31
N LYS A 86 8.06 12.05 -1.88
CA LYS A 86 8.24 12.32 -3.32
C LYS A 86 9.16 13.52 -3.49
N GLY A 87 10.41 13.25 -3.86
CA GLY A 87 11.47 14.27 -3.92
C GLY A 87 11.67 14.91 -2.54
N ALA A 88 11.50 16.23 -2.48
CA ALA A 88 11.62 17.03 -1.25
C ALA A 88 10.31 17.15 -0.44
N LYS A 89 9.21 16.52 -0.89
CA LYS A 89 7.89 16.60 -0.24
C LYS A 89 7.52 15.26 0.40
N SER A 90 6.72 15.33 1.45
CA SER A 90 6.00 14.19 2.02
C SER A 90 4.51 14.41 1.86
N TYR A 91 3.77 13.34 1.60
CA TYR A 91 2.32 13.34 1.51
C TYR A 91 1.77 12.27 2.45
N VAL A 92 0.66 12.59 3.10
CA VAL A 92 -0.10 11.66 3.94
C VAL A 92 -1.30 11.15 3.15
N TYR A 93 -1.52 9.85 3.22
CA TYR A 93 -2.62 9.14 2.59
C TYR A 93 -3.36 8.34 3.65
N GLU A 94 -4.68 8.23 3.52
CA GLU A 94 -5.48 7.27 4.24
C GLU A 94 -5.64 6.01 3.38
N LEU A 95 -5.20 4.86 3.86
CA LEU A 95 -5.52 3.56 3.27
C LEU A 95 -6.86 3.08 3.80
N VAL A 96 -7.81 2.86 2.88
CA VAL A 96 -9.13 2.30 3.20
C VAL A 96 -9.42 1.09 2.33
N TYR A 97 -9.85 0.00 2.96
CA TYR A 97 -10.43 -1.11 2.25
C TYR A 97 -11.87 -0.75 1.89
N GLU A 98 -12.20 -0.82 0.60
CA GLU A 98 -13.59 -0.79 0.20
C GLU A 98 -14.16 -2.18 0.48
N ASP A 99 -15.13 -2.26 1.40
CA ASP A 99 -15.89 -3.48 1.59
C ASP A 99 -16.50 -3.87 0.25
N THR A 100 -16.12 -5.04 -0.26
CA THR A 100 -16.89 -5.61 -1.35
C THR A 100 -18.18 -6.06 -0.70
N ALA A 101 -19.26 -5.28 -0.87
CA ALA A 101 -20.58 -5.71 -0.47
C ALA A 101 -20.80 -7.14 -1.02
N ALA A 102 -21.16 -8.05 -0.11
CA ALA A 102 -21.37 -9.47 -0.37
C ALA A 102 -22.38 -9.73 -1.50
#